data_AF-A0A2D5CW42-F1
#
_entry.id   AF-A0A2D5CW42-F1
#
_cell.length_a   1.000
_cell.length_b   1.000
_cell.length_c   1.000
_cell.angle_alpha   90.00
_cell.angle_beta   90.00
_cell.angle_gamma   90.00
#
_symmetry.space_group_name_H-M   'P 1'
#
loop_
_entity.id
_entity.type
_entity.pdbx_description
1 polymer ?
#
loop_
_entity_poly.entity_id
_entity_poly.type
_entity_poly.pdbx_seq_one_letter_code
_entity_poly.pdbx_strand_id
1 'polypeptide(L)' 'MNPDQLKTELVANRKLLFESAFKHKMGQLKESHMMKEARKNIARIKTEMNTKNGS' A
#
# COMPACT_ATOMS: atom_id res chain seq x y z
N MET A 1 15.43 6.58 -1.29
CA MET A 1 14.16 6.90 -0.60
C MET A 1 14.42 7.09 0.88
N ASN A 2 14.07 8.26 1.42
CA ASN A 2 14.27 8.55 2.85
C ASN A 2 13.28 7.71 3.70
N PRO A 3 13.60 7.29 4.93
CA PRO A 3 12.68 6.52 5.78
C PRO A 3 11.31 7.21 5.97
N ASP A 4 11.29 8.53 6.01
CA ASP A 4 10.05 9.31 6.15
C ASP A 4 9.20 9.30 4.87
N GLN A 5 9.84 9.23 3.70
CA GLN A 5 9.14 9.06 2.44
C GLN A 5 8.50 7.67 2.36
N LEU A 6 9.21 6.62 2.79
CA LEU A 6 8.66 5.26 2.84
C LEU A 6 7.45 5.16 3.80
N LYS A 7 7.51 5.83 4.96
CA LYS A 7 6.37 5.90 5.88
C LYS A 7 5.17 6.61 5.24
N THR A 8 5.41 7.73 4.56
CA THR A 8 4.34 8.50 3.89
C THR A 8 3.68 7.66 2.80
N GLU A 9 4.48 6.99 1.99
CA GLU A 9 4.01 6.14 0.89
C GLU A 9 3.28 4.89 1.41
N LEU A 10 3.70 4.34 2.55
CA LEU A 10 3.01 3.25 3.24
C LEU A 10 1.60 3.67 3.67
N VAL A 11 1.46 4.87 4.25
CA VAL A 11 0.15 5.41 4.66
C VAL A 11 -0.74 5.65 3.45
N ALA A 12 -0.20 6.23 2.37
CA ALA A 12 -0.93 6.45 1.13
C ALA A 12 -1.46 5.13 0.52
N ASN A 13 -0.61 4.10 0.40
CA ASN A 13 -1.03 2.80 -0.12
C ASN A 13 -2.04 2.08 0.78
N ARG A 14 -1.96 2.25 2.11
CA ARG A 14 -2.96 1.74 3.06
C ARG A 14 -4.32 2.42 2.87
N LYS A 15 -4.33 3.74 2.69
CA LYS A 15 -5.56 4.50 2.42
C LYS A 15 -6.19 4.05 1.10
N LEU A 16 -5.38 3.90 0.06
CA LEU A 16 -5.83 3.39 -1.23
C LEU A 16 -6.45 1.99 -1.11
N LEU A 17 -5.79 1.07 -0.38
CA LEU A 17 -6.33 -0.27 -0.14
C LEU A 17 -7.66 -0.23 0.63
N PHE A 18 -7.79 0.65 1.61
CA PHE A 18 -9.03 0.84 2.37
C PHE A 18 -10.16 1.34 1.48
N GLU A 19 -9.92 2.38 0.68
CA GLU A 19 -10.90 2.94 -0.25
C GLU A 19 -11.32 1.90 -1.32
N SER A 20 -10.36 1.15 -1.86
CA SER A 20 -10.65 0.08 -2.81
C SER A 20 -11.43 -1.07 -2.16
N ALA A 21 -11.10 -1.47 -0.93
CA ALA A 21 -11.85 -2.50 -0.19
C ALA A 21 -13.28 -2.02 0.14
N PHE A 22 -13.44 -0.74 0.48
CA PHE A 22 -14.74 -0.13 0.72
C PHE A 22 -15.59 -0.14 -0.55
N LYS A 23 -15.04 0.32 -1.67
CA LYS A 23 -15.71 0.27 -2.99
C LYS A 23 -16.04 -1.16 -3.42
N HIS A 24 -15.17 -2.13 -3.13
CA HIS A 24 -15.42 -3.54 -3.39
C HIS A 24 -16.61 -4.07 -2.61
N LYS A 25 -16.68 -3.74 -1.32
CA LYS A 25 -17.80 -4.12 -0.45
C LYS A 25 -19.12 -3.48 -0.91
N MET A 26 -19.07 -2.28 -1.47
CA MET A 26 -20.23 -1.59 -2.05
C MET A 26 -20.60 -2.11 -3.46
N GLY A 27 -19.85 -3.07 -4.02
CA GLY A 27 -20.09 -3.57 -5.38
C GLY A 27 -19.74 -2.56 -6.48
N GLN A 28 -19.01 -1.50 -6.14
CA GLN A 28 -18.66 -0.39 -7.05
C GLN A 28 -17.18 -0.40 -7.46
N LEU A 29 -16.44 -1.47 -7.17
CA LEU A 29 -15.04 -1.54 -7.56
C LEU A 29 -14.91 -1.84 -9.06
N LYS A 30 -14.59 -0.80 -9.82
CA LYS A 30 -14.31 -0.91 -11.25
C LYS A 30 -12.96 -1.58 -11.52
N GLU A 31 -11.95 -1.27 -10.70
CA GLU A 31 -10.55 -1.68 -10.93
C GLU A 31 -10.05 -2.65 -9.86
N SER A 32 -10.44 -3.93 -9.97
CA SER A 32 -10.05 -5.01 -9.04
C SER A 32 -8.54 -5.21 -8.93
N HIS A 33 -7.78 -4.85 -9.96
CA HIS A 33 -6.32 -4.95 -9.97
C HIS A 33 -5.67 -3.99 -8.95
N MET A 34 -6.29 -2.83 -8.67
CA MET A 34 -5.75 -1.83 -7.73
C MET A 34 -5.55 -2.38 -6.32
N MET A 35 -6.45 -3.26 -5.85
CA MET A 35 -6.29 -3.90 -4.54
C MET A 35 -5.05 -4.80 -4.48
N LYS A 36 -4.77 -5.52 -5.58
CA LYS A 36 -3.60 -6.40 -5.68
C LYS A 36 -2.31 -5.58 -5.73
N GLU A 37 -2.30 -4.49 -6.47
CA GLU A 37 -1.14 -3.59 -6.56
C GLU A 37 -0.85 -2.87 -5.25
N ALA A 38 -1.87 -2.33 -4.59
CA ALA A 38 -1.71 -1.69 -3.28
C ALA A 38 -1.10 -2.65 -2.25
N ARG A 39 -1.56 -3.91 -2.20
CA ARG A 39 -0.98 -4.94 -1.33
C ARG A 39 0.49 -5.24 -1.65
N LYS A 40 0.84 -5.36 -2.94
CA LYS A 40 2.24 -5.57 -3.37
C LYS A 40 3.13 -4.39 -2.99
N ASN A 41 2.66 -3.16 -3.21
CA ASN A 41 3.40 -1.95 -2.85
C ASN A 41 3.63 -1.85 -1.35
N ILE A 42 2.62 -2.15 -0.52
CA ILE A 42 2.78 -2.21 0.94
C ILE A 42 3.85 -3.23 1.33
N ALA A 43 3.84 -4.43 0.72
CA ALA A 43 4.85 -5.45 1.01
C ALA A 43 6.26 -4.99 0.64
N ARG A 44 6.44 -4.42 -0.57
CA ARG A 44 7.72 -3.86 -1.04
C ARG A 44 8.25 -2.78 -0.11
N ILE A 45 7.43 -1.80 0.27
CA ILE A 45 7.81 -0.71 1.17
C ILE A 45 8.23 -1.26 2.54
N LYS A 46 7.49 -2.23 3.09
CA LYS A 46 7.86 -2.88 4.36
C LYS A 46 9.18 -3.62 4.26
N THR A 47 9.43 -4.34 3.15
CA THR A 47 10.71 -5.01 2.91
C THR A 47 11.86 -3.99 2.87
N GLU A 48 11.71 -2.91 2.11
CA GLU A 48 12.73 -1.84 2.04
C GLU A 48 13.00 -1.18 3.39
N MET A 49 11.95 -0.94 4.20
CA MET A 49 12.10 -0.44 5.56
C MET A 49 12.87 -1.43 6.45
N ASN A 50 12.56 -2.72 6.34
CA ASN A 50 13.24 -3.75 7.13
C ASN A 50 14.71 -3.90 6.74
N THR A 51 15.03 -3.86 5.44
CA THR A 51 16.41 -3.88 4.94
C THR A 51 17.20 -2.68 5.46
N LYS A 52 16.60 -1.49 5.48
CA LYS A 52 17.26 -0.26 5.98
C LYS A 52 17.43 -0.21 7.49
N ASN A 53 16.55 -0.87 8.24
CA ASN A 53 16.66 -0.93 9.71
C ASN A 53 17.65 -2.02 10.17
N GLY A 54 17.95 -3.00 9.32
CA GLY A 54 18.87 -4.11 9.63
C GLY A 54 20.29 -3.93 9.06
N SER A 55 20.64 -2.75 8.56
CA SER A 55 21.99 -2.36 8.13
C SER A 55 22.61 -1.35 9.08
#